data_AF-A0A8X8D3J2-F1
#
_entry.id   AF-A0A8X8D3J2-F1
#
_cell.length_a   1.000
_cell.length_b   1.000
_cell.length_c   1.000
_cell.angle_alpha   90.00
_cell.angle_beta   90.00
_cell.angle_gamma   90.00
#
_symmetry.space_group_name_H-M   'P 1'
#
loop_
_entity.id
_entity.type
_entity.pdbx_description
1 polymer ?
#
loop_
_entity_poly.entity_id
_entity_poly.type
_entity_poly.pdbx_seq_one_letter_code
_entity_poly.pdbx_strand_id
1 'polypeptide(L)' 'MARSSNKTTLLFNLALMLSFLLIASVVQSRSVLGRAAASTPECVSVHGVVTGDTCSAVEKQFDLTANDFKAIVEVRPNC' A
#
# COMPACT_ATOMS: atom_id res chain seq x y z
N MET A 1 5.57 -25.78 47.69
CA MET A 1 4.37 -25.21 47.03
C MET A 1 4.27 -23.74 47.44
N ALA A 2 4.48 -22.80 46.52
CA ALA A 2 4.50 -21.37 46.86
C ALA A 2 3.07 -20.85 47.06
N ARG A 3 2.82 -20.27 48.24
CA ARG A 3 1.55 -19.63 48.59
C ARG A 3 1.51 -18.25 47.92
N SER A 4 0.99 -18.18 46.70
CA SER A 4 0.83 -16.91 46.00
C SER A 4 -0.22 -16.05 46.72
N SER A 5 0.16 -14.83 47.11
CA SER A 5 -0.78 -13.85 47.67
C SER A 5 -1.73 -13.36 46.56
N ASN A 6 -3.01 -13.19 46.89
CA ASN A 6 -4.05 -12.77 45.95
C ASN A 6 -3.70 -11.43 45.27
N LYS A 7 -3.00 -10.54 45.97
CA LYS A 7 -2.48 -9.27 45.42
C LYS A 7 -1.42 -9.46 44.34
N THR A 8 -0.47 -10.37 44.55
CA THR A 8 0.57 -10.67 43.55
C THR A 8 -0.02 -11.37 42.32
N THR A 9 -1.03 -12.23 42.54
CA THR A 9 -1.78 -12.91 41.48
C THR A 9 -2.60 -11.91 40.65
N LEU A 10 -3.26 -10.95 41.29
CA LEU A 10 -3.99 -9.86 40.62
C LEU A 10 -3.06 -9.01 39.75
N LEU A 11 -1.89 -8.62 40.28
CA LEU A 11 -0.90 -7.85 39.54
C LEU A 11 -0.38 -8.61 38.32
N PHE A 12 -0.11 -9.91 38.47
CA PHE A 12 0.36 -10.75 37.38
C PHE A 12 -0.71 -10.93 36.29
N ASN A 13 -1.97 -11.16 36.67
CA ASN A 13 -3.10 -11.25 35.74
C ASN A 13 -3.35 -9.91 35.01
N LEU A 14 -3.23 -8.78 35.71
CA LEU A 14 -3.36 -7.45 35.11
C LEU A 14 -2.26 -7.22 34.06
N ALA A 15 -1.00 -7.57 34.37
CA ALA A 15 0.11 -7.47 33.43
C ALA A 15 -0.11 -8.36 32.19
N LEU A 16 -0.65 -9.57 32.37
CA LEU A 16 -1.03 -10.49 31.29
C LEU A 16 -2.11 -9.88 30.37
N MET A 17 -3.15 -9.26 30.94
CA MET A 17 -4.21 -8.61 30.18
C MET A 17 -3.71 -7.39 29.40
N LEU A 18 -2.87 -6.54 29.99
CA LEU A 18 -2.25 -5.41 29.27
C LEU A 18 -1.35 -5.90 28.13
N SER A 19 -0.57 -6.96 28.36
CA SER A 19 0.29 -7.54 27.31
C SER A 19 -0.53 -8.06 26.14
N PHE A 20 -1.68 -8.71 26.41
CA PHE A 20 -2.59 -9.18 25.38
C PHE A 20 -3.23 -8.03 24.57
N LEU A 21 -3.66 -6.95 25.22
CA LEU A 21 -4.22 -5.77 24.55
C LEU A 21 -3.18 -5.06 23.67
N LEU A 22 -1.94 -4.95 24.13
CA LEU A 22 -0.85 -4.38 23.33
C LEU A 22 -0.58 -5.24 22.10
N ILE A 23 -0.56 -6.58 22.23
CA ILE A 23 -0.37 -7.48 21.08
C ILE A 23 -1.57 -7.40 20.11
N ALA A 24 -2.81 -7.35 20.62
CA ALA A 24 -4.02 -7.22 19.80
C ALA A 24 -4.04 -5.89 19.01
N SER A 25 -3.46 -4.81 19.55
CA SER A 25 -3.34 -3.54 18.82
C SER A 25 -2.45 -3.62 17.57
N VAL A 26 -1.47 -4.53 17.55
CA VAL A 26 -0.56 -4.74 16.41
C VAL A 26 -1.25 -5.50 15.26
N VAL A 27 -2.36 -6.20 15.53
CA VAL A 27 -3.15 -6.91 14.51
C VAL A 27 -4.00 -5.95 13.67
N GLN A 28 -4.24 -4.72 14.15
CA GLN A 28 -5.00 -3.68 13.44
C GLN A 28 -4.14 -2.54 12.87
N SER A 29 -2.93 -2.83 12.42
CA SER A 29 -2.19 -1.96 11.48
C SER A 29 -2.83 -1.92 10.07
N ARG A 30 -4.12 -2.22 9.95
CA ARG A 30 -4.95 -1.95 8.78
C ARG A 30 -6.06 -0.98 9.19
N SER A 31 -5.64 0.25 9.49
CA SER A 31 -6.37 1.49 9.18
C SER A 31 -7.89 1.48 9.48
N VAL A 32 -8.25 1.60 10.76
CA VAL A 32 -9.63 1.91 11.19
C VAL A 32 -10.00 3.37 10.90
N LEU A 33 -9.02 4.25 10.65
CA LEU A 33 -9.24 5.61 10.18
C LEU A 33 -8.94 5.70 8.68
N GLY A 34 -9.90 5.25 7.87
CA GLY A 34 -10.03 5.57 6.45
C GLY A 34 -8.75 5.52 5.62
N ARG A 35 -8.34 4.32 5.19
CA ARG A 35 -7.74 4.24 3.86
C ARG A 35 -8.84 4.65 2.90
N ALA A 36 -8.83 5.91 2.46
CA ALA A 36 -9.44 6.26 1.19
C ALA A 36 -8.91 5.20 0.22
N ALA A 37 -9.80 4.35 -0.30
CA ALA A 37 -9.44 3.41 -1.34
C ALA A 37 -8.85 4.28 -2.44
N ALA A 38 -7.52 4.25 -2.59
CA ALA A 38 -6.87 4.89 -3.72
C ALA A 38 -7.48 4.18 -4.93
N SER A 39 -8.41 4.86 -5.60
CA SER A 39 -9.03 4.37 -6.81
C SER A 39 -7.88 4.09 -7.76
N THR A 40 -7.63 2.81 -8.02
CA THR A 40 -6.65 2.42 -9.03
C THR A 40 -7.16 3.00 -10.34
N PRO A 41 -6.33 3.77 -11.07
CA PRO A 41 -6.76 4.29 -12.37
C PRO A 41 -7.11 3.10 -13.27
N GLU A 42 -8.34 3.10 -13.77
CA GLU A 42 -8.80 2.12 -14.75
C GLU A 42 -8.20 2.47 -16.11
N CYS A 43 -7.71 1.46 -16.84
CA CYS A 43 -7.19 1.66 -18.18
C CYS A 43 -8.36 1.92 -19.15
N VAL A 44 -8.48 3.16 -19.63
CA VAL A 44 -9.56 3.57 -20.53
C VAL A 44 -9.26 3.21 -22.00
N SER A 45 -7.98 3.24 -22.39
CA SER A 45 -7.56 2.98 -23.77
C SER A 45 -6.08 2.59 -23.83
N VAL A 46 -5.73 1.78 -24.83
CA VAL A 46 -4.34 1.40 -25.15
C VAL A 46 -3.99 1.99 -26.50
N HIS A 47 -2.92 2.77 -26.55
CA HIS A 47 -2.38 3.31 -27.79
C HIS A 47 -1.33 2.34 -28.37
N GLY A 48 -1.60 1.83 -29.57
CA GLY A 48 -0.65 1.02 -30.35
C GLY A 48 0.11 1.91 -31.31
N VAL A 49 1.44 1.78 -31.33
CA VAL A 49 2.32 2.55 -32.23
C VAL A 49 1.98 2.24 -33.68
N VAL A 50 1.67 3.28 -34.47
CA VAL A 50 1.43 3.17 -35.92
C VAL A 50 2.62 3.68 -36.72
N THR A 51 2.73 3.23 -37.98
CA THR A 51 3.82 3.64 -38.86
C THR A 51 3.81 5.15 -39.09
N GLY A 52 4.90 5.82 -38.69
CA GLY A 52 5.03 7.28 -38.75
C GLY A 52 4.97 7.96 -37.38
N ASP A 53 4.58 7.26 -36.33
CA ASP A 53 4.68 7.79 -34.96
C ASP A 53 6.14 7.91 -34.52
N THR A 54 6.40 8.94 -33.74
CA THR A 54 7.65 9.10 -32.99
C THR A 54 7.29 9.19 -31.51
N CYS A 55 8.16 8.69 -30.63
CA CYS A 55 7.87 8.68 -29.19
C CYS A 55 7.61 10.09 -28.66
N SER A 56 8.31 11.10 -29.16
CA SER A 56 8.05 12.52 -28.81
C SER A 56 6.71 13.05 -29.32
N ALA A 57 6.16 12.51 -30.41
CA ALA A 57 4.82 12.88 -30.88
C ALA A 57 3.74 12.25 -29.98
N VAL A 58 3.94 11.00 -29.56
CA VAL A 58 3.05 10.30 -28.64
C VAL A 58 3.10 10.94 -27.24
N GLU A 59 4.29 11.26 -26.73
CA GLU A 59 4.47 12.01 -25.47
C GLU A 59 3.65 13.31 -25.47
N LYS A 60 3.76 14.10 -26.55
CA LYS A 60 2.99 15.34 -26.71
C LYS A 60 1.49 15.11 -26.84
N GLN A 61 1.08 14.03 -27.49
CA GLN A 61 -0.34 13.70 -27.66
C GLN A 61 -1.03 13.44 -26.31
N PHE A 62 -0.30 12.87 -25.35
CA PHE A 62 -0.80 12.54 -24.01
C PHE A 62 -0.34 13.51 -22.91
N ASP A 63 0.31 14.62 -23.27
CA ASP A 63 0.87 15.61 -22.35
C ASP A 63 1.78 14.99 -21.28
N LEU A 64 2.58 14.00 -21.68
CA LEU A 64 3.49 13.27 -20.81
C LEU A 64 4.89 13.87 -20.91
N THR A 65 5.60 13.94 -19.77
CA THR A 65 7.04 14.16 -19.82
C THR A 65 7.75 12.89 -20.27
N ALA A 66 8.98 13.01 -20.77
CA ALA A 66 9.80 11.86 -21.15
C ALA A 66 10.01 10.86 -19.99
N ASN A 67 10.06 11.36 -18.75
CA ASN A 67 10.18 10.51 -17.57
C ASN A 67 8.88 9.76 -17.27
N ASP A 68 7.73 10.42 -17.40
CA ASP A 68 6.42 9.79 -17.20
C ASP A 68 6.18 8.72 -18.26
N PHE A 69 6.49 9.04 -19.53
CA PHE A 69 6.36 8.10 -20.64
C PHE A 69 7.27 6.87 -20.45
N LYS A 70 8.52 7.08 -20.06
CA LYS A 70 9.46 5.98 -19.79
C LYS A 70 8.99 5.06 -18.66
N ALA A 71 8.42 5.61 -17.59
CA ALA A 71 7.89 4.84 -16.47
C ALA A 71 6.67 3.97 -16.87
N ILE A 72 5.94 4.35 -17.94
CA ILE A 72 4.77 3.61 -18.44
C ILE A 72 5.16 2.53 -19.45
N VAL A 73 6.12 2.83 -20.34
CA VAL A 73 6.46 1.96 -21.50
C VAL A 73 7.48 0.86 -21.16
N GLU A 74 7.99 0.82 -19.92
CA GLU A 74 9.06 -0.10 -19.47
C GLU A 74 8.77 -1.61 -19.69
N VAL A 75 7.53 -1.99 -20.02
CA VAL A 75 7.10 -3.38 -20.28
C VAL A 75 7.13 -3.75 -21.78
N ARG A 76 7.15 -2.79 -22.72
CA ARG A 76 7.14 -3.07 -24.18
C ARG A 76 7.95 -2.01 -24.95
N PRO A 77 9.18 -2.33 -25.40
CA PRO A 77 10.11 -1.39 -26.02
C PRO A 77 9.80 -1.17 -27.51
N ASN A 78 8.54 -0.92 -27.85
CA ASN A 78 8.15 -0.56 -29.23
C ASN A 78 7.84 0.94 -29.37
N CYS A 79 8.12 1.69 -28.30
CA CYS A 79 8.96 2.87 -28.29
C CYS A 79 10.18 2.53 -27.40
#